data_AF-A0A9W6ZYF1-F1
#
_entry.id   AF-A0A9W6ZYF1-F1
#
_cell.length_a   1.000
_cell.length_b   1.000
_cell.length_c   1.000
_cell.angle_alpha   90.00
_cell.angle_beta   90.00
_cell.angle_gamma   90.00
#
_symmetry.space_group_name_H-M   'P 1'
#
loop_
_entity.id
_entity.type
_entity.pdbx_description
1 polymer ?
#
loop_
_entity_poly.entity_id
_entity_poly.type
_entity_poly.pdbx_seq_one_letter_code
_entity_poly.pdbx_strand_id
1 'polypeptide(L)'
;KPEVCQIEVNPFCWRPATVGFFQSSGLVVQGYRSLRDGREFGNPVLTEIGGRTGKTTAQVMGRWCVQKGVVYMPKSVREERMVENGGVFDWELGEEDMRRLDGLTTEEGREKMYESYRIGVLRDTKMEGRTELVREITRD
;
A
#
# COMPACT_ATOMS: atom_id res chain seq x y z
N LYS A 1 -18.60 -10.04 11.25
CA LYS A 1 -18.13 -9.13 10.17
C LYS A 1 -16.76 -9.62 9.72
N PRO A 2 -16.25 -9.31 8.52
CA PRO A 2 -14.84 -9.54 8.24
C PRO A 2 -13.99 -8.73 9.23
N GLU A 3 -12.91 -9.32 9.73
CA GLU A 3 -12.00 -8.63 10.66
C GLU A 3 -10.83 -7.95 9.92
N VAL A 4 -10.56 -8.41 8.69
CA VAL A 4 -9.41 -8.00 7.88
C VAL A 4 -9.86 -7.73 6.45
N CYS A 5 -9.30 -6.68 5.84
CA CYS A 5 -9.39 -6.44 4.41
C CYS A 5 -7.97 -6.36 3.84
N GLN A 6 -7.60 -7.33 3.00
CA GLN A 6 -6.29 -7.35 2.35
C GLN A 6 -6.40 -6.77 0.94
N ILE A 7 -5.75 -5.63 0.70
CA ILE A 7 -5.77 -4.88 -0.57
C ILE A 7 -4.36 -4.36 -0.94
N GLU A 8 -4.11 -3.94 -2.20
CA GLU A 8 -2.78 -3.40 -2.56
C GLU A 8 -2.60 -2.04 -1.89
N VAL A 9 -1.63 -1.88 -1.01
CA VAL A 9 -1.33 -0.58 -0.38
C VAL A 9 0.17 -0.38 -0.32
N ASN A 10 0.63 0.71 -0.94
CA ASN A 10 2.01 1.19 -0.98
C ASN A 10 2.01 2.65 -1.46
N PRO A 11 3.13 3.39 -1.38
CA PRO A 11 3.21 4.80 -1.79
C PRO A 11 2.76 5.10 -3.23
N PHE A 12 2.86 4.13 -4.15
CA PHE A 12 2.47 4.30 -5.56
C PHE A 12 1.04 3.84 -5.86
N CYS A 13 0.35 3.32 -4.84
CA CYS A 13 -1.01 2.81 -4.91
C CYS A 13 -1.73 3.18 -3.60
N TRP A 14 -1.72 4.47 -3.26
CA TRP A 14 -2.38 5.00 -2.06
C TRP A 14 -3.77 5.54 -2.40
N ARG A 15 -4.78 5.10 -1.63
CA ARG A 15 -6.20 5.45 -1.78
C ARG A 15 -6.78 5.77 -0.41
N PRO A 16 -6.60 7.01 0.07
CA PRO A 16 -6.93 7.36 1.46
C PRO A 16 -8.42 7.18 1.77
N ALA A 17 -9.32 7.47 0.83
CA ALA A 17 -10.75 7.27 1.00
C ALA A 17 -11.11 5.79 1.23
N THR A 18 -10.63 4.90 0.35
CA THR A 18 -10.86 3.45 0.47
C THR A 18 -10.28 2.88 1.76
N VAL A 19 -9.04 3.22 2.09
CA VAL A 19 -8.38 2.72 3.30
C VAL A 19 -9.05 3.26 4.56
N GLY A 20 -9.40 4.55 4.58
CA GLY A 20 -10.12 5.18 5.67
C GLY A 20 -11.52 4.61 5.89
N PHE A 21 -12.22 4.25 4.82
CA PHE A 21 -13.51 3.55 4.94
C PHE A 21 -13.38 2.21 5.67
N PHE A 22 -12.39 1.38 5.31
CA PHE A 22 -12.18 0.10 5.98
C PHE A 22 -11.74 0.27 7.44
N GLN A 23 -10.82 1.19 7.70
CA GLN A 23 -10.35 1.47 9.06
C GLN A 23 -11.47 2.02 9.97
N SER A 24 -12.27 2.98 9.48
CA SER A 24 -13.41 3.53 10.24
C SER A 24 -14.54 2.52 10.45
N SER A 25 -14.66 1.53 9.57
CA SER A 25 -15.55 0.37 9.73
C SER A 25 -15.00 -0.69 10.71
N GLY A 26 -13.82 -0.44 11.29
CA GLY A 26 -13.17 -1.32 12.26
C GLY A 26 -12.53 -2.57 11.65
N LEU A 27 -12.15 -2.53 10.37
CA LEU A 27 -11.37 -3.59 9.72
C LEU A 27 -9.87 -3.29 9.80
N VAL A 28 -9.07 -4.33 10.03
CA VAL A 28 -7.62 -4.25 9.86
C VAL A 28 -7.29 -4.29 8.37
N VAL A 29 -6.60 -3.26 7.88
CA VAL A 29 -6.15 -3.21 6.48
C VAL A 29 -4.79 -3.88 6.36
N GLN A 30 -4.69 -4.90 5.50
CA GLN A 30 -3.42 -5.56 5.15
C GLN A 30 -2.99 -5.14 3.74
N GLY A 31 -1.83 -4.50 3.63
CA GLY A 31 -1.32 -4.00 2.36
C GLY A 31 -0.50 -5.05 1.63
N TYR A 32 -1.08 -5.82 0.71
CA TYR A 32 -0.26 -6.71 -0.13
C TYR A 32 0.62 -5.90 -1.10
N ARG A 33 1.71 -6.50 -1.60
CA ARG A 33 2.70 -5.84 -2.46
C ARG A 33 3.17 -4.50 -1.89
N SER A 34 3.37 -4.44 -0.57
CA SER A 34 3.81 -3.20 0.09
C SER A 34 5.15 -2.67 -0.45
N LEU A 35 5.97 -3.53 -1.07
CA LEU A 35 7.26 -3.20 -1.69
C LEU A 35 7.23 -3.16 -3.23
N ARG A 36 6.07 -3.35 -3.88
CA ARG A 36 5.92 -3.41 -5.35
C ARG A 36 6.98 -4.23 -6.08
N ASP A 37 7.29 -5.42 -5.57
CA ASP A 37 8.29 -6.33 -6.13
C ASP A 37 9.70 -5.69 -6.30
N GLY A 38 10.00 -4.61 -5.57
CA GLY A 38 11.26 -3.89 -5.62
C GLY A 38 11.44 -2.93 -6.81
N ARG A 39 10.40 -2.76 -7.65
CA ARG A 39 10.50 -1.95 -8.89
C ARG A 39 10.76 -0.47 -8.64
N GLU A 40 10.28 0.04 -7.50
CA GLU A 40 10.30 1.46 -7.18
C GLU A 40 11.46 1.88 -6.28
N PHE A 41 12.37 0.95 -5.94
CA PHE A 41 13.44 1.22 -4.98
C PHE A 41 14.44 2.29 -5.44
N GLY A 42 14.48 2.61 -6.73
CA GLY A 42 15.27 3.71 -7.28
C GLY A 42 14.55 5.05 -7.35
N ASN A 43 13.31 5.17 -6.83
CA ASN A 43 12.59 6.43 -6.85
C ASN A 43 13.39 7.51 -6.07
N PRO A 44 13.55 8.73 -6.61
CA PRO A 44 14.35 9.78 -5.96
C PRO A 44 13.87 10.13 -4.55
N VAL A 45 12.55 10.18 -4.32
CA VAL A 45 11.98 10.51 -3.01
C VAL A 45 12.32 9.42 -1.99
N LEU A 46 12.17 8.15 -2.37
CA LEU A 46 12.52 7.02 -1.49
C LEU A 46 14.02 7.02 -1.16
N THR A 47 14.86 7.25 -2.17
CA THR A 47 16.32 7.25 -2.03
C THR A 47 16.79 8.39 -1.14
N GLU A 48 16.23 9.59 -1.31
CA GLU A 48 16.55 10.76 -0.50
C GLU A 48 16.15 10.55 0.98
N ILE A 49 14.92 10.08 1.23
CA ILE A 49 14.45 9.77 2.57
C ILE A 49 15.31 8.68 3.19
N GLY A 50 15.63 7.62 2.45
CA GLY A 50 16.50 6.54 2.90
C GLY A 50 17.89 7.03 3.28
N GLY A 51 18.50 7.87 2.43
CA GLY A 51 19.81 8.47 2.70
C GLY A 51 19.83 9.34 3.96
N ARG A 52 18.79 10.17 4.17
CA ARG A 52 18.69 11.03 5.37
C ARG A 52 18.42 10.23 6.65
N THR A 53 17.65 9.16 6.57
CA THR A 53 17.24 8.34 7.73
C THR A 53 18.23 7.20 8.03
N GLY A 54 19.16 6.91 7.12
CA GLY A 54 20.03 5.74 7.20
C GLY A 54 19.28 4.42 7.00
N LYS A 55 18.08 4.45 6.40
CA LYS A 55 17.22 3.30 6.17
C LYS A 55 17.14 2.95 4.69
N THR A 56 16.85 1.70 4.37
CA THR A 56 16.67 1.29 2.97
C THR A 56 15.34 1.78 2.41
N THR A 57 15.23 1.87 1.09
CA THR A 57 13.96 2.27 0.44
C THR A 57 12.82 1.29 0.76
N ALA A 58 13.13 0.00 0.96
CA ALA A 58 12.19 -1.00 1.44
C ALA A 58 11.68 -0.67 2.86
N GLN A 59 12.59 -0.31 3.77
CA GLN A 59 12.22 0.10 5.12
C GLN A 59 11.39 1.38 5.14
N VAL A 60 11.71 2.36 4.27
CA VAL A 60 10.91 3.59 4.12
C VAL A 60 9.47 3.27 3.70
N MET A 61 9.29 2.42 2.67
CA MET A 61 7.95 1.99 2.23
C MET A 61 7.22 1.22 3.33
N GLY A 62 7.92 0.32 4.04
CA GLY A 62 7.34 -0.44 5.14
C GLY A 62 6.91 0.45 6.31
N ARG A 63 7.75 1.42 6.69
CA ARG A 63 7.45 2.37 7.76
C ARG A 63 6.27 3.26 7.41
N TRP A 64 6.15 3.69 6.15
CA TRP A 64 4.99 4.43 5.67
C TRP A 64 3.70 3.63 5.88
N CYS A 65 3.66 2.34 5.51
CA CYS A 65 2.48 1.48 5.75
C CYS A 65 2.14 1.40 7.25
N VAL A 66 3.14 1.16 8.09
CA VAL A 66 2.97 1.04 9.55
C VAL A 66 2.38 2.33 10.14
N GLN A 67 2.91 3.50 9.77
CA GLN A 67 2.39 4.79 10.24
C GLN A 67 0.99 5.14 9.72
N LYS A 68 0.57 4.55 8.59
CA LYS A 68 -0.82 4.65 8.09
C LYS A 68 -1.79 3.69 8.81
N GLY A 69 -1.31 2.87 9.75
CA GLY A 69 -2.13 1.83 10.38
C GLY A 69 -2.49 0.70 9.41
N VAL A 70 -1.63 0.45 8.42
CA VAL A 70 -1.76 -0.64 7.46
C VAL A 70 -0.75 -1.72 7.81
N VAL A 71 -1.20 -2.96 7.92
CA VAL A 71 -0.29 -4.10 8.13
C VAL A 71 0.60 -4.25 6.90
N TYR A 72 1.89 -4.10 7.15
CA TYR A 72 2.95 -4.24 6.16
C TYR A 72 3.25 -5.72 5.89
N MET A 73 3.18 -6.16 4.63
CA MET A 73 3.29 -7.56 4.21
C MET A 73 4.42 -7.76 3.19
N PRO A 74 5.70 -7.63 3.59
CA PRO A 74 6.82 -7.87 2.69
C PRO A 74 7.01 -9.36 2.42
N LYS A 75 7.45 -9.68 1.20
CA LYS A 75 7.91 -11.02 0.82
C LYS A 75 9.40 -10.99 0.54
N SER A 76 10.15 -11.92 1.13
CA SER A 76 11.52 -12.23 0.77
C SER A 76 11.75 -13.72 0.85
N VAL A 77 12.73 -14.22 0.09
CA VAL A 77 13.30 -15.57 0.23
C VAL A 77 14.76 -15.52 0.72
N ARG A 78 15.29 -14.31 0.92
CA ARG A 78 16.64 -14.04 1.41
C ARG A 78 16.57 -13.60 2.86
N GLU A 79 17.34 -14.25 3.72
CA GLU A 79 17.34 -14.03 5.16
C GLU A 79 17.74 -12.59 5.50
N GLU A 80 18.82 -12.07 4.90
CA GLU A 80 19.28 -10.69 5.14
C GLU A 80 18.16 -9.67 4.90
N ARG A 81 17.35 -9.88 3.85
CA ARG A 81 16.21 -9.02 3.52
C ARG A 81 15.01 -9.23 4.45
N MET A 82 14.81 -10.42 4.99
CA MET A 82 13.75 -10.64 6.00
C MET A 82 14.04 -9.83 7.25
N VAL A 83 15.30 -9.85 7.71
CA VAL A 83 15.77 -9.04 8.84
C VAL A 83 15.65 -7.55 8.52
N GLU A 84 16.16 -7.11 7.36
CA GLU A 84 16.07 -5.71 6.93
C GLU A 84 14.62 -5.22 6.88
N ASN A 85 13.72 -5.98 6.26
CA ASN A 85 12.31 -5.65 6.15
C ASN A 85 11.63 -5.58 7.52
N GLY A 86 12.08 -6.33 8.52
CA GLY A 86 11.55 -6.25 9.89
C GLY A 86 11.95 -4.97 10.64
N GLY A 87 13.02 -4.28 10.21
CA GLY A 87 13.57 -3.08 10.87
C GLY A 87 12.79 -1.79 10.63
N VAL A 88 11.46 -1.83 10.76
CA VAL A 88 10.54 -0.70 10.47
C VAL A 88 9.77 -0.18 11.70
N PHE A 89 9.97 -0.78 12.87
CA PHE A 89 9.16 -0.49 14.06
C PHE A 89 9.84 0.45 15.07
N ASP A 90 11.16 0.62 14.99
CA ASP A 90 12.02 1.32 15.96
C ASP A 90 12.35 2.78 15.58
N TRP A 91 11.72 3.32 14.54
CA TRP A 91 11.96 4.69 14.05
C TRP A 91 10.71 5.24 13.36
N GLU A 92 10.69 6.52 12.99
CA GLU A 92 9.53 7.17 12.40
C GLU A 92 9.89 8.07 11.21
N LEU A 93 8.97 8.16 10.26
CA LEU A 93 8.97 9.14 9.19
C LEU A 93 8.33 10.43 9.70
N GLY A 94 8.97 11.56 9.43
CA GLY A 94 8.39 12.87 9.72
C GLY A 94 7.16 13.13 8.86
N GLU A 95 6.32 14.08 9.28
CA GLU A 95 5.08 14.41 8.57
C GLU A 95 5.33 14.83 7.11
N GLU A 96 6.42 15.54 6.86
CA GLU A 96 6.78 15.97 5.51
C GLU A 96 7.12 14.78 4.61
N ASP A 97 7.85 13.79 5.14
CA ASP A 97 8.16 12.57 4.39
C ASP A 97 6.89 11.78 4.10
N MET A 98 5.99 11.67 5.08
CA MET A 98 4.70 11.01 4.90
C MET A 98 3.89 11.69 3.78
N ARG A 99 3.84 13.04 3.75
CA ARG A 99 3.17 13.79 2.67
C ARG A 99 3.82 13.56 1.31
N ARG A 100 5.16 13.58 1.25
CA ARG A 100 5.89 13.32 0.00
C ARG A 100 5.63 11.91 -0.53
N LEU A 101 5.58 10.92 0.35
CA LEU A 101 5.29 9.53 0.02
C LEU A 101 3.83 9.32 -0.41
N ASP A 102 2.87 10.00 0.23
CA ASP A 102 1.47 9.98 -0.21
C ASP A 102 1.32 10.50 -1.66
N GLY A 103 2.14 11.49 -2.02
CA GLY A 103 2.21 12.09 -3.36
C GLY A 103 2.87 11.22 -4.43
N LEU A 104 3.41 10.04 -4.10
CA LEU A 104 4.00 9.12 -5.09
C LEU A 104 2.96 8.28 -5.85
N THR A 105 1.68 8.40 -5.50
CA THR A 105 0.60 7.63 -6.15
C THR A 105 0.59 7.90 -7.65
N THR A 106 0.61 6.84 -8.45
CA THR A 106 0.54 6.95 -9.91
C THR A 106 -0.76 6.41 -10.46
N GLU A 107 -1.25 7.00 -11.56
CA GLU A 107 -2.43 6.48 -12.26
C GLU A 107 -2.22 5.04 -12.70
N GLU A 108 -1.03 4.73 -13.24
CA GLU A 108 -0.64 3.37 -13.61
C GLU A 108 -0.69 2.40 -12.42
N GLY A 109 -0.28 2.84 -11.23
CA GLY A 109 -0.35 2.07 -10.00
C GLY A 109 -1.80 1.75 -9.61
N ARG A 110 -2.71 2.72 -9.76
CA ARG A 110 -4.15 2.53 -9.53
C ARG A 110 -4.78 1.63 -10.59
N GLU A 111 -4.47 1.83 -11.87
CA GLU A 111 -5.06 1.10 -12.97
C GLU A 111 -4.67 -0.39 -12.94
N LYS A 112 -3.40 -0.72 -12.69
CA LYS A 112 -2.95 -2.12 -12.54
C LYS A 112 -3.64 -2.84 -11.37
N MET A 113 -3.87 -2.10 -10.28
CA MET A 113 -4.65 -2.61 -9.16
C MET A 113 -6.09 -2.87 -9.62
N TYR A 114 -6.76 -1.88 -10.24
CA TYR A 114 -8.13 -2.05 -10.73
C TYR A 114 -8.29 -3.19 -11.72
N GLU A 115 -7.34 -3.39 -12.64
CA GLU A 115 -7.40 -4.49 -13.58
C GLU A 115 -7.36 -5.85 -12.87
N SER A 116 -6.53 -5.98 -11.84
CA SER A 116 -6.45 -7.20 -11.01
C SER A 116 -7.77 -7.47 -10.28
N TYR A 117 -8.42 -6.44 -9.73
CA TYR A 117 -9.72 -6.58 -9.08
C TYR A 117 -10.86 -6.81 -10.07
N ARG A 118 -10.80 -6.20 -11.25
CA ARG A 118 -11.83 -6.36 -12.29
C ARG A 118 -11.95 -7.82 -12.69
N ILE A 119 -10.84 -8.54 -12.82
CA ILE A 119 -10.86 -9.98 -13.11
C ILE A 119 -11.55 -10.77 -11.97
N GLY A 120 -11.26 -10.44 -10.71
CA GLY A 120 -11.87 -11.11 -9.56
C GLY A 120 -13.36 -10.78 -9.40
N VAL A 121 -13.75 -9.52 -9.55
CA VAL A 121 -15.13 -9.04 -9.39
C VAL A 121 -16.02 -9.52 -10.54
N LEU A 122 -15.53 -9.51 -11.78
CA LEU A 122 -16.30 -9.97 -12.95
C LEU A 122 -16.53 -11.49 -12.95
N ARG A 123 -15.69 -12.26 -12.24
CA ARG A 123 -15.91 -13.70 -12.07
C ARG A 123 -17.10 -13.99 -11.16
N ASP A 124 -17.22 -13.26 -10.05
CA ASP A 124 -18.14 -13.61 -8.97
C ASP A 124 -19.37 -12.67 -8.87
N THR A 125 -19.39 -11.56 -9.62
CA THR A 125 -20.51 -10.61 -9.67
C THR A 125 -21.16 -10.60 -11.05
N LYS A 126 -22.41 -11.05 -11.14
CA LYS A 126 -23.22 -10.82 -12.36
C LYS A 126 -23.32 -9.31 -12.61
N MET A 127 -22.99 -8.88 -13.82
CA MET A 127 -22.97 -7.46 -14.24
C MET A 127 -24.35 -6.79 -14.21
N GLU A 128 -25.43 -7.56 -14.03
CA GLU A 128 -26.83 -7.13 -14.13
C GLU A 128 -27.41 -6.47 -12.88
N GLY A 129 -26.61 -5.93 -11.94
CA GLY A 129 -27.26 -5.24 -10.82
C GLY A 129 -26.47 -4.46 -9.79
N ARG A 130 -25.12 -4.39 -9.83
CA ARG A 130 -24.35 -3.67 -8.77
C ARG A 130 -23.05 -3.01 -9.25
N THR A 131 -22.92 -2.75 -10.55
CA THR A 131 -21.71 -2.14 -11.12
C THR A 131 -21.54 -0.68 -10.69
N GLU A 132 -22.64 0.03 -10.44
CA GLU A 132 -22.63 1.44 -10.04
C GLU A 132 -22.03 1.61 -8.64
N LEU A 133 -22.44 0.79 -7.67
CA LEU A 133 -21.95 0.87 -6.29
C LEU A 133 -20.46 0.51 -6.18
N VAL A 134 -19.99 -0.50 -6.92
CA VAL A 134 -18.55 -0.83 -6.95
C VAL A 134 -17.77 0.31 -7.60
N ARG A 135 -18.26 0.86 -8.72
CA ARG A 135 -17.63 2.02 -9.39
C ARG A 135 -17.59 3.27 -8.51
N GLU A 136 -18.60 3.46 -7.67
CA GLU A 136 -18.69 4.58 -6.72
C GLU A 136 -17.70 4.42 -5.56
N ILE A 137 -17.60 3.21 -4.98
CA ILE A 137 -16.66 2.92 -3.88
C ILE A 137 -15.19 2.91 -4.36
N THR A 138 -14.95 2.55 -5.62
CA THR A 138 -13.62 2.46 -6.21
C THR A 138 -13.20 3.71 -7.00
N ARG A 139 -13.96 4.80 -6.98
CA ARG A 139 -13.52 6.07 -7.59
C ARG A 139 -13.15 7.05 -6.49
N ASP A 140 -11.91 6.93 -6.02
CA ASP A 140 -11.04 7.97 -5.46
C ASP A 140 -9.57 7.49 -5.47
#